data_AF-A0A951Z917-F1
#
_entry.id   AF-A0A951Z917-F1
#
_cell.length_a   1.000
_cell.length_b   1.000
_cell.length_c   1.000
_cell.angle_alpha   90.00
_cell.angle_beta   90.00
_cell.angle_gamma   90.00
#
_symmetry.space_group_name_H-M   'P 1'
#
loop_
_entity.id
_entity.type
_entity.pdbx_description
1 polymer ?
#
loop_
_entity_poly.entity_id
_entity_poly.type
_entity_poly.pdbx_seq_one_letter_code
_entity_poly.pdbx_strand_id
1 'polypeptide(L)'
;MDYGPAPEAADLAHAWLDGFGRRFGCFVGGEFRKADEAFAVFNPANGGEIAQVAQGSAEDVDRAVEAARGALAGWRALGGHGRARFLYA
;
A
#
# COMPACT_ATOMS: atom_id res chain seq x y z
N MET A 1 -11.56 29.03 24.43
CA MET A 1 -11.55 28.66 23.00
C MET A 1 -11.30 27.17 22.97
N ASP A 2 -12.35 26.39 22.77
CA ASP A 2 -12.24 24.96 22.57
C ASP A 2 -11.86 24.78 21.10
N TYR A 3 -10.59 24.44 20.86
CA TYR A 3 -10.10 24.20 19.50
C TYR A 3 -10.68 22.86 19.05
N GLY A 4 -11.41 22.84 17.92
CA GLY A 4 -11.90 21.59 17.34
C GLY A 4 -10.77 20.62 16.99
N PRO A 5 -11.05 19.33 16.77
CA PRO A 5 -10.00 18.35 16.49
C PRO A 5 -9.13 18.81 15.32
N ALA A 6 -7.81 18.82 15.55
CA ALA A 6 -6.85 19.23 14.53
C ALA A 6 -6.95 18.30 13.32
N PRO A 7 -7.17 18.82 12.09
CA PRO A 7 -7.23 17.99 10.88
C PRO A 7 -5.91 17.26 10.58
N GLU A 8 -4.80 17.67 11.21
CA GLU A 8 -3.48 17.05 11.14
C GLU A 8 -3.30 15.89 12.14
N ALA A 9 -4.29 15.57 12.96
CA ALA A 9 -4.18 14.50 13.94
C ALA A 9 -3.93 13.14 13.25
N ALA A 10 -2.86 12.46 13.66
CA ALA A 10 -2.42 11.21 13.05
C ALA A 10 -3.30 10.00 13.42
N ASP A 11 -4.34 10.20 14.22
CA ASP A 11 -5.16 9.12 14.80
C ASP A 11 -5.78 8.22 13.73
N LEU A 12 -6.29 8.79 12.63
CA LEU A 12 -6.86 8.01 11.52
C LEU A 12 -5.78 7.19 10.79
N ALA A 13 -4.59 7.75 10.62
CA ALA A 13 -3.48 7.04 10.00
C ALA A 13 -2.99 5.89 10.90
N HIS A 14 -2.90 6.13 12.22
CA HIS A 14 -2.56 5.10 13.19
C HIS A 14 -3.60 3.99 13.24
N ALA A 15 -4.90 4.33 13.30
CA ALA A 15 -5.98 3.35 13.27
C ALA A 15 -5.96 2.50 11.98
N TRP A 16 -5.66 3.12 10.83
CA TRP A 16 -5.51 2.38 9.58
C TRP A 16 -4.31 1.42 9.65
N LEU A 17 -3.14 1.88 10.10
CA LEU A 17 -1.94 1.04 10.28
C LEU A 17 -2.21 -0.13 11.23
N ASP A 18 -2.90 0.11 12.33
CA ASP A 18 -3.30 -0.91 13.32
C ASP A 18 -4.27 -1.93 12.71
N GLY A 19 -5.20 -1.49 11.86
CA GLY A 19 -6.11 -2.35 11.12
C GLY A 19 -5.42 -3.34 10.18
N PHE A 20 -4.20 -3.03 9.74
CA PHE A 20 -3.33 -3.91 8.95
C PHE A 20 -2.26 -4.60 9.80
N GLY A 21 -2.35 -4.53 11.14
CA GLY A 21 -1.38 -5.14 12.05
C GLY A 21 0.03 -4.55 11.93
N ARG A 22 0.16 -3.34 11.36
CA ARG A 22 1.44 -2.65 11.09
C ARG A 22 2.46 -3.51 10.35
N ARG A 23 2.02 -4.49 9.56
CA ARG A 23 2.90 -5.35 8.77
C ARG A 23 2.36 -5.50 7.35
N PHE A 24 3.14 -5.05 6.38
CA PHE A 24 2.72 -4.99 4.99
C PHE A 24 3.59 -5.88 4.11
N GLY A 25 2.95 -6.73 3.32
CA GLY A 25 3.60 -7.41 2.20
C GLY A 25 3.59 -6.59 0.92
N CYS A 26 4.19 -7.13 -0.14
CA CYS A 26 4.00 -6.61 -1.48
C CYS A 26 2.54 -6.82 -1.93
N PHE A 27 1.93 -5.82 -2.55
CA PHE A 27 0.61 -5.93 -3.16
C PHE A 27 0.74 -6.42 -4.61
N VAL A 28 0.42 -7.68 -4.86
CA VAL A 28 0.65 -8.35 -6.15
C VAL A 28 -0.60 -9.10 -6.57
N GLY A 29 -1.10 -8.81 -7.77
CA GLY A 29 -2.28 -9.49 -8.31
C GLY A 29 -3.60 -9.17 -7.60
N GLY A 30 -3.68 -8.02 -6.92
CA GLY A 30 -4.89 -7.58 -6.22
C GLY A 30 -4.94 -7.94 -4.73
N GLU A 31 -3.88 -8.50 -4.17
CA GLU A 31 -3.82 -8.88 -2.76
C GLU A 31 -2.46 -8.57 -2.12
N PHE A 32 -2.46 -8.30 -0.81
CA PHE A 32 -1.24 -8.22 -0.02
C PHE A 32 -0.71 -9.63 0.24
N ARG A 33 0.54 -9.87 -0.15
CA ARG A 33 1.23 -11.14 0.15
C ARG A 33 1.77 -11.16 1.57
N LYS A 34 2.13 -12.34 2.07
CA LYS A 34 2.88 -12.44 3.31
C LYS A 34 4.34 -12.09 3.03
N ALA A 35 4.92 -11.23 3.86
CA ALA A 35 6.35 -10.93 3.82
C ALA A 35 7.16 -12.03 4.52
N ASP A 36 8.12 -12.63 3.81
CA ASP A 36 9.10 -13.56 4.39
C ASP A 36 10.13 -12.80 5.21
N GLU A 37 10.76 -11.78 4.62
CA GLU A 37 11.59 -10.79 5.31
C GLU A 37 10.90 -9.42 5.34
N ALA A 38 11.15 -8.64 6.40
CA ALA A 38 10.60 -7.31 6.55
C ALA A 38 11.58 -6.39 7.30
N PHE A 39 11.45 -5.09 7.09
CA PHE A 39 12.22 -4.07 7.80
C PHE A 39 11.32 -2.97 8.37
N ALA A 40 11.78 -2.36 9.46
CA ALA A 40 11.10 -1.28 10.14
C ALA A 40 11.19 0.02 9.34
N VAL A 41 10.05 0.71 9.21
CA VAL A 41 9.98 2.09 8.71
C VAL A 41 9.78 3.01 9.91
N PHE A 42 10.62 4.03 10.02
CA PHE A 42 10.62 4.96 11.15
C PHE A 42 10.11 6.34 10.76
N ASN A 43 9.41 6.99 11.68
CA ASN A 43 9.01 8.39 11.56
C ASN A 43 10.25 9.28 11.77
N PRO A 44 10.65 10.10 10.78
CA PRO A 44 11.85 10.91 10.90
C PRO A 44 11.73 12.04 11.94
N ALA A 45 10.52 12.45 12.34
CA ALA A 45 10.32 13.53 13.29
C ALA A 45 10.58 13.12 14.75
N ASN A 46 10.39 11.83 15.09
CA ASN A 46 10.47 11.36 16.47
C ASN A 46 11.19 10.00 16.64
N GLY A 47 11.60 9.36 15.54
CA GLY A 47 12.27 8.05 15.55
C GLY A 47 11.36 6.87 15.88
N GLY A 48 10.05 7.09 16.10
CA GLY A 48 9.11 6.01 16.39
C GLY A 48 8.86 5.12 15.17
N GLU A 49 8.73 3.81 15.40
CA GLU A 49 8.40 2.87 14.33
C GLU A 49 6.96 3.09 13.84
N ILE A 50 6.80 3.18 12.52
CA ILE A 50 5.51 3.30 11.85
C ILE A 50 4.92 1.91 11.59
N ALA A 51 5.70 1.06 10.90
CA ALA A 51 5.30 -0.28 10.47
C ALA A 51 6.50 -1.11 10.01
N GLN A 52 6.29 -2.42 9.88
CA GLN A 52 7.15 -3.37 9.19
C GLN A 52 6.68 -3.52 7.73
N VAL A 53 7.59 -3.37 6.77
CA VAL A 53 7.28 -3.55 5.34
C VAL A 53 8.16 -4.64 4.73
N ALA A 54 7.63 -5.39 3.78
CA ALA A 54 8.35 -6.47 3.13
C ALA A 54 9.67 -6.00 2.49
N GLN A 55 10.71 -6.79 2.69
CA GLN A 55 11.88 -6.76 1.84
C GLN A 55 11.57 -7.59 0.59
N GLY A 56 11.36 -6.92 -0.55
CA GLY A 56 10.98 -7.59 -1.79
C GLY A 56 12.07 -8.55 -2.28
N SER A 57 11.68 -9.79 -2.56
CA SER A 57 12.55 -10.81 -3.17
C SER A 57 12.51 -10.77 -4.69
N ALA A 58 13.41 -11.53 -5.35
CA ALA A 58 13.34 -11.72 -6.79
C ALA A 58 12.04 -12.44 -7.19
N GLU A 59 11.61 -13.42 -6.39
CA GLU A 59 10.37 -14.16 -6.60
C GLU A 59 9.13 -13.27 -6.51
N ASP A 60 9.13 -12.29 -5.61
CA ASP A 60 8.04 -11.30 -5.53
C ASP A 60 7.97 -10.43 -6.78
N VAL A 61 9.13 -10.04 -7.32
CA VAL A 61 9.22 -9.28 -8.57
C VAL A 61 8.71 -10.10 -9.74
N ASP A 62 9.12 -11.37 -9.87
CA ASP A 62 8.66 -12.25 -10.94
C ASP A 62 7.13 -12.40 -10.92
N ARG A 63 6.56 -12.68 -9.74
CA ARG A 63 5.10 -12.74 -9.54
C ARG A 63 4.42 -11.41 -9.88
N ALA A 64 5.01 -10.27 -9.52
CA ALA A 64 4.48 -8.95 -9.83
C ALA A 64 4.46 -8.70 -11.35
N VAL A 65 5.52 -9.09 -12.05
CA VAL A 65 5.61 -8.96 -13.51
C VAL A 65 4.61 -9.88 -14.20
N GLU A 66 4.48 -11.13 -13.76
CA GLU A 66 3.49 -12.07 -14.29
C GLU A 66 2.05 -11.55 -14.11
N ALA A 67 1.71 -11.08 -12.91
CA ALA A 67 0.40 -10.50 -12.62
C ALA A 67 0.11 -9.26 -13.48
N ALA A 68 1.10 -8.36 -13.61
CA ALA A 68 0.96 -7.18 -14.46
C ALA A 68 0.78 -7.54 -15.94
N ARG A 69 1.52 -8.53 -16.44
CA ARG A 69 1.37 -9.03 -17.82
C ARG A 69 -0.01 -9.64 -18.04
N GLY A 70 -0.51 -10.43 -17.10
CA GLY A 70 -1.86 -11.01 -17.17
C GLY A 70 -2.96 -9.95 -17.21
N ALA A 71 -2.85 -8.90 -16.41
CA ALA A 71 -3.84 -7.82 -16.34
C ALA A 71 -3.81 -6.87 -17.56
N LEU A 72 -2.68 -6.78 -18.26
CA LEU A 72 -2.43 -5.75 -19.28
C LEU A 72 -3.49 -5.75 -20.40
N ALA A 73 -3.88 -6.91 -20.91
CA ALA A 73 -4.83 -6.99 -22.02
C ALA A 73 -6.20 -6.40 -21.63
N GLY A 74 -6.74 -6.80 -20.48
CA GLY A 74 -8.02 -6.30 -19.96
C GLY A 74 -7.95 -4.79 -19.65
N TRP A 75 -6.89 -4.35 -18.98
CA TRP A 75 -6.70 -2.94 -18.64
C TRP A 75 -6.60 -2.03 -19.88
N ARG A 76 -5.90 -2.51 -20.93
CA ARG A 76 -5.79 -1.78 -22.20
C ARG A 76 -7.13 -1.70 -22.92
N ALA A 77 -7.90 -2.79 -22.92
CA ALA A 77 -9.19 -2.87 -23.61
C ALA A 77 -10.24 -1.88 -23.06
N LEU A 78 -10.10 -1.42 -21.81
CA LEU A 78 -10.97 -0.38 -21.23
C LEU A 78 -10.92 0.96 -21.98
N GLY A 79 -9.86 1.23 -22.75
CA GLY A 79 -9.66 2.52 -23.42
C GLY A 79 -9.46 3.69 -22.45
N GLY A 80 -9.33 4.90 -22.97
CA GLY A 80 -9.07 6.10 -22.15
C GLY A 80 -10.20 6.40 -21.17
N HIS A 81 -11.45 6.41 -21.65
CA HIS A 81 -12.61 6.73 -20.82
C HIS A 81 -12.86 5.67 -19.74
N GLY A 82 -12.69 4.38 -20.07
CA GLY A 82 -12.83 3.30 -19.07
C GLY A 82 -11.81 3.43 -17.95
N ARG A 83 -10.55 3.76 -18.25
CA ARG A 83 -9.51 3.99 -17.23
C ARG A 83 -9.75 5.27 -16.41
N ALA A 84 -10.29 6.32 -17.02
CA ALA A 84 -10.58 7.57 -16.31
C ALA A 84 -11.54 7.38 -15.12
N ARG A 85 -12.49 6.43 -15.24
CA ARG A 85 -13.42 6.09 -14.16
C ARG A 85 -12.74 5.57 -12.89
N PHE A 86 -11.58 4.92 -13.02
CA PHE A 86 -10.81 4.40 -11.88
C PHE A 86 -9.87 5.45 -11.27
N LEU A 87 -9.57 6.55 -11.98
CA LEU A 87 -8.68 7.61 -11.52
C LEU A 87 -9.40 8.80 -10.88
N TYR A 88 -10.66 9.05 -11.29
CA TYR A 88 -11.45 10.20 -10.84
C TYR A 88 -12.19 9.97 -9.50
N ALA A 89 -12.20 8.73 -8.99
CA ALA A 89 -13.02 8.35 -7.83
C ALA A 89 -12.71 9.17 -6.57
#